data_AF-A0AA45MCB3-F1
#
_entry.id   AF-A0AA45MCB3-F1
#
_cell.length_a   1.000
_cell.length_b   1.000
_cell.length_c   1.000
_cell.angle_alpha   90.00
_cell.angle_beta   90.00
_cell.angle_gamma   90.00
#
_symmetry.space_group_name_H-M   'P 1'
#
loop_
_entity.id
_entity.type
_entity.pdbx_description
1 polymer ?
#
loop_
_entity_poly.entity_id
_entity_poly.type
_entity_poly.pdbx_seq_one_letter_code
_entity_poly.pdbx_strand_id
1 'polypeptide(L)'
;MKFRFKHGYDICSVEDAIGCVKDTGSQSWSEFVTHYPEASTVVIELEFKEAVMASFGWTPLVNYSGKSDDELLATAIDTFRANQFTTMNQLGIEYSSLISNVRSRGLVDRLYDALGLEKPFEWQGMSLDDLIAVVRRNAHTSFSNWHNESSGSYKYAASRDWVREVGKALGWGDYKGLNGYSYASLPETIVANLLHMAKYDFANHPRITHFSGYGGGQPFGDFLLEGDLWVEVWAYRTDETPAGIFERYPEVRRHKEGAYAANGMRLCGIEGGLFYRKQTIDGTSYAAGLSSFVRHACQRLSDENYAIEYTADLLSAVRNSIVDQSESAMIER
;
A
#
# COMPACT_ATOMS: atom_id res chain seq x y z
N MET A 1 -1.82 20.09 38.60
CA MET A 1 -2.19 21.52 38.43
C MET A 1 -3.32 21.56 37.41
N LYS A 2 -4.57 21.80 37.83
CA LYS A 2 -5.73 21.92 36.93
C LYS A 2 -5.72 23.35 36.37
N PHE A 3 -5.41 23.52 35.10
CA PHE A 3 -5.62 24.79 34.40
C PHE A 3 -7.14 25.02 34.30
N ARG A 4 -7.71 25.81 35.20
CA ARG A 4 -9.03 26.40 35.01
C ARG A 4 -8.80 27.69 34.23
N PHE A 5 -9.17 27.70 32.95
CA PHE A 5 -9.30 28.93 32.19
C PHE A 5 -10.32 29.83 32.90
N LYS A 6 -9.94 31.10 33.05
CA LYS A 6 -10.61 32.11 33.87
C LYS A 6 -11.01 33.29 33.00
N HIS A 7 -11.73 33.08 31.90
CA HIS A 7 -12.41 34.14 31.14
C HIS A 7 -13.78 33.58 30.77
N GLY A 8 -14.79 33.89 31.58
CA GLY A 8 -16.18 33.72 31.15
C GLY A 8 -16.46 34.84 30.18
N TYR A 9 -16.41 34.56 28.88
CA TYR A 9 -16.90 35.50 27.88
C TYR A 9 -18.41 35.61 28.05
N ASP A 10 -18.90 36.82 28.30
CA ASP A 10 -20.34 37.10 28.30
C ASP A 10 -20.76 37.38 26.86
N ILE A 11 -21.14 36.32 26.14
CA ILE A 11 -21.48 36.40 24.71
C ILE A 11 -22.96 36.76 24.62
N CYS A 12 -23.25 38.04 24.37
CA CYS A 12 -24.62 38.55 24.20
C CYS A 12 -24.93 39.02 22.77
N SER A 13 -23.90 39.18 21.93
CA SER A 13 -24.01 39.66 20.55
C SER A 13 -23.06 38.93 19.59
N VAL A 14 -23.27 39.14 18.28
CA VAL A 14 -22.37 38.61 17.24
C VAL A 14 -20.97 39.22 17.38
N GLU A 15 -20.87 40.50 17.71
CA GLU A 15 -19.60 41.21 17.94
C GLU A 15 -18.83 40.61 19.13
N ASP A 16 -19.52 40.28 20.22
CA ASP A 16 -18.92 39.61 21.38
C ASP A 16 -18.40 38.21 21.01
N ALA A 17 -19.17 37.47 20.21
CA ALA A 17 -18.77 36.16 19.71
C ALA A 17 -17.53 36.23 18.80
N ILE A 18 -17.47 37.22 17.90
CA ILE A 18 -16.30 37.47 17.05
C ILE A 18 -15.09 37.87 17.92
N GLY A 19 -15.29 38.73 18.91
CA GLY A 19 -14.26 39.13 19.87
C GLY A 19 -13.69 37.94 20.63
N CYS A 20 -14.56 37.09 21.16
CA CYS A 20 -14.19 35.85 21.84
C CYS A 20 -13.29 34.96 20.97
N VAL A 21 -13.63 34.75 19.69
CA VAL A 21 -12.84 33.91 18.78
C VAL A 21 -11.50 34.57 18.41
N LYS A 22 -11.45 35.90 18.28
CA LYS A 22 -10.19 36.63 18.07
C LYS A 22 -9.25 36.47 19.26
N ASP A 23 -9.78 36.65 20.47
CA ASP A 23 -8.99 36.60 21.71
C ASP A 23 -8.47 35.18 22.00
N THR A 24 -9.18 34.14 21.55
CA THR A 24 -8.74 32.75 21.69
C THR A 24 -7.67 32.34 20.66
N GLY A 25 -7.45 33.15 19.62
CA GLY A 25 -6.46 32.89 18.56
C GLY A 25 -6.77 31.67 17.69
N SER A 26 -7.99 31.15 17.73
CA SER A 26 -8.41 29.96 16.98
C SER A 26 -8.35 30.22 15.48
N GLN A 27 -7.78 29.30 14.72
CA GLN A 27 -7.59 29.42 13.26
C GLN A 27 -8.74 28.79 12.47
N SER A 28 -9.61 28.03 13.13
CA SER A 28 -10.81 27.43 12.53
C SER A 28 -11.93 27.25 13.55
N TRP A 29 -13.16 27.05 13.05
CA TRP A 29 -14.31 26.73 13.91
C TRP A 29 -14.12 25.41 14.66
N SER A 30 -13.54 24.39 14.02
CA SER A 30 -13.27 23.10 14.65
C SER A 30 -12.30 23.21 15.82
N GLU A 31 -11.25 24.03 15.67
CA GLU A 31 -10.29 24.33 16.74
C GLU A 31 -10.97 25.08 17.89
N PHE A 32 -11.80 26.08 17.57
CA PHE A 32 -12.57 26.84 18.57
C PHE A 32 -13.51 25.93 19.38
N VAL A 33 -14.28 25.05 18.72
CA VAL A 33 -15.18 24.09 19.38
C VAL A 33 -14.41 23.11 20.26
N THR A 34 -13.24 22.64 19.80
CA THR A 34 -12.44 21.64 20.52
C THR A 34 -11.83 22.23 21.80
N HIS A 35 -11.32 23.45 21.74
CA HIS A 35 -10.61 24.07 22.86
C HIS A 35 -11.51 24.93 23.77
N TYR A 36 -12.65 25.39 23.25
CA TYR A 36 -13.59 26.27 23.96
C TYR A 36 -15.04 25.80 23.79
N PRO A 37 -15.37 24.56 24.18
CA PRO A 37 -16.68 23.96 23.92
C PRO A 37 -17.83 24.75 24.54
N GLU A 38 -17.68 25.25 25.77
CA GLU A 38 -18.71 26.05 26.46
C GLU A 38 -19.04 27.36 25.71
N ALA A 39 -18.01 28.11 25.28
CA ALA A 39 -18.21 29.32 24.50
C ALA A 39 -18.82 29.00 23.12
N SER A 40 -18.38 27.92 22.49
CA SER A 40 -18.93 27.48 21.20
C SER A 40 -20.40 27.08 21.30
N THR A 41 -20.82 26.46 22.41
CA THR A 41 -22.24 26.13 22.68
C THR A 41 -23.09 27.39 22.73
N VAL A 42 -22.65 28.43 23.46
CA VAL A 42 -23.39 29.70 23.54
C VAL A 42 -23.50 30.36 22.16
N VAL A 43 -22.42 30.39 21.38
CA VAL A 43 -22.43 30.94 20.01
C VAL A 43 -23.38 30.17 19.08
N ILE A 44 -23.51 28.85 19.27
CA ILE A 44 -24.46 28.01 18.51
C ILE A 44 -25.90 28.26 18.96
N GLU A 45 -26.16 28.28 20.28
CA GLU A 45 -27.49 28.47 20.87
C GLU A 45 -28.08 29.85 20.54
N LEU A 46 -27.23 30.88 20.43
CA LEU A 46 -27.62 32.23 20.03
C LEU A 46 -27.68 32.42 18.49
N GLU A 47 -27.48 31.36 17.71
CA GLU A 47 -27.51 31.38 16.24
C GLU A 47 -26.46 32.30 15.57
N PHE A 48 -25.36 32.61 16.26
CA PHE A 48 -24.31 33.51 15.76
C PHE A 48 -23.23 32.83 14.91
N LYS A 49 -23.18 31.49 14.92
CA LYS A 49 -22.13 30.70 14.26
C LYS A 49 -21.85 31.13 12.82
N GLU A 50 -22.87 31.28 11.98
CA GLU A 50 -22.68 31.60 10.56
C GLU A 50 -22.06 33.00 10.35
N ALA A 51 -22.49 33.99 11.12
CA ALA A 51 -21.93 35.34 11.08
C ALA A 51 -20.47 35.36 11.58
N VAL A 52 -20.17 34.60 12.64
CA VAL A 52 -18.80 34.42 13.13
C VAL A 52 -17.94 33.79 12.04
N MET A 53 -18.34 32.65 11.48
CA MET A 53 -17.57 31.96 10.43
C MET A 53 -17.34 32.85 9.20
N ALA A 54 -18.35 33.59 8.76
CA ALA A 54 -18.23 34.55 7.66
C ALA A 54 -17.20 35.66 7.95
N SER A 55 -17.15 36.17 9.19
CA SER A 55 -16.21 37.24 9.58
C SER A 55 -14.74 36.83 9.51
N PHE A 56 -14.44 35.54 9.65
CA PHE A 56 -13.09 34.96 9.54
C PHE A 56 -12.82 34.34 8.16
N GLY A 57 -13.77 34.41 7.22
CA GLY A 57 -13.66 33.74 5.92
C GLY A 57 -13.62 32.21 6.03
N TRP A 58 -14.14 31.64 7.12
CA TRP A 58 -14.20 30.20 7.32
C TRP A 58 -15.35 29.59 6.55
N THR A 59 -15.12 28.42 5.96
CA THR A 59 -16.16 27.65 5.28
C THR A 59 -17.22 27.20 6.28
N PRO A 60 -18.49 27.62 6.15
CA PRO A 60 -19.58 27.18 6.99
C PRO A 60 -19.62 25.66 7.15
N LEU A 61 -19.68 25.19 8.39
CA LEU A 61 -19.97 23.78 8.65
C LEU A 61 -21.47 23.58 8.48
N VAL A 62 -21.87 23.23 7.26
CA VAL A 62 -23.26 22.98 6.89
C VAL A 62 -23.85 21.88 7.78
N ASN A 63 -24.99 22.16 8.42
CA ASN A 63 -25.69 21.17 9.22
C ASN A 63 -26.45 20.18 8.32
N TYR A 64 -25.75 19.12 7.89
CA TYR A 64 -26.36 18.05 7.10
C TYR A 64 -27.31 17.15 7.92
N SER A 65 -27.21 17.15 9.25
CA SER A 65 -28.04 16.28 10.10
C SER A 65 -29.53 16.69 10.11
N GLY A 66 -29.83 17.96 9.87
CA GLY A 66 -31.21 18.47 9.81
C GLY A 66 -31.91 18.29 8.45
N LYS A 67 -31.19 17.84 7.40
CA LYS A 67 -31.77 17.59 6.07
C LYS A 67 -32.53 16.27 6.07
N SER A 68 -33.62 16.19 5.29
CA SER A 68 -34.22 14.92 4.88
C SER A 68 -33.27 14.14 3.97
N ASP A 69 -33.53 12.85 3.75
CA ASP A 69 -32.66 11.99 2.94
C ASP A 69 -32.60 12.45 1.47
N ASP A 70 -33.71 12.94 0.92
CA ASP A 70 -33.76 13.45 -0.46
C ASP A 70 -33.02 14.79 -0.60
N GLU A 71 -33.14 15.69 0.38
CA GLU A 71 -32.38 16.95 0.41
C GLU A 71 -30.89 16.69 0.58
N LEU A 72 -30.51 15.71 1.39
CA LEU A 72 -29.13 15.31 1.62
C LEU A 72 -28.52 14.71 0.35
N LEU A 73 -29.25 13.84 -0.35
CA LEU A 73 -28.84 13.28 -1.64
C LEU A 73 -28.72 14.35 -2.72
N ALA A 74 -29.71 15.24 -2.87
CA ALA A 74 -29.66 16.35 -3.81
C ALA A 74 -28.43 17.23 -3.55
N THR A 75 -28.19 17.58 -2.28
CA THR A 75 -27.01 18.37 -1.88
C THR A 75 -25.70 17.65 -2.25
N ALA A 76 -25.61 16.34 -2.05
CA ALA A 76 -24.43 15.55 -2.42
C ALA A 76 -24.20 15.50 -3.94
N ILE A 77 -25.27 15.32 -4.73
CA ILE A 77 -25.22 15.28 -6.19
C ILE A 77 -24.78 16.65 -6.75
N ASP A 78 -25.40 17.72 -6.28
CA ASP A 78 -25.08 19.08 -6.71
C ASP A 78 -23.64 19.45 -6.36
N THR A 79 -23.19 19.12 -5.15
CA THR A 79 -21.80 19.32 -4.72
C THR A 79 -20.83 18.53 -5.60
N PHE A 80 -21.15 17.27 -5.91
CA PHE A 80 -20.31 16.42 -6.75
C PHE A 80 -20.14 17.01 -8.15
N ARG A 81 -21.24 17.44 -8.77
CA ARG A 81 -21.25 18.01 -10.13
C ARG A 81 -20.62 19.40 -10.19
N ALA A 82 -20.92 20.27 -9.22
CA ALA A 82 -20.39 21.64 -9.18
C ALA A 82 -18.86 21.66 -9.04
N ASN A 83 -18.29 20.73 -8.28
CA ASN A 83 -16.84 20.61 -8.10
C ASN A 83 -16.19 19.68 -9.14
N GLN A 84 -16.95 19.18 -10.12
CA GLN A 84 -16.47 18.29 -11.19
C GLN A 84 -15.71 17.05 -10.67
N PHE A 85 -16.15 16.49 -9.53
CA PHE A 85 -15.55 15.26 -9.04
C PHE A 85 -15.82 14.10 -10.00
N THR A 86 -14.88 13.17 -10.10
CA THR A 86 -15.01 11.95 -10.90
C THR A 86 -15.11 10.71 -10.04
N THR A 87 -14.83 10.83 -8.74
CA THR A 87 -14.87 9.71 -7.78
C THR A 87 -15.50 10.14 -6.45
N MET A 88 -16.18 9.20 -5.78
CA MET A 88 -16.72 9.43 -4.43
C MET A 88 -15.64 9.70 -3.37
N ASN A 89 -14.39 9.29 -3.63
CA ASN A 89 -13.28 9.55 -2.72
C ASN A 89 -12.93 11.05 -2.68
N GLN A 90 -12.93 11.73 -3.83
CA GLN A 90 -12.71 13.19 -3.90
C GLN A 90 -13.78 13.94 -3.09
N LEU A 91 -15.05 13.58 -3.29
CA LEU A 91 -16.15 14.15 -2.50
C LEU A 91 -15.98 13.86 -1.00
N GLY A 92 -15.52 12.66 -0.62
CA GLY A 92 -15.28 12.28 0.78
C GLY A 92 -14.11 13.00 1.44
N ILE A 93 -13.09 13.40 0.69
CA ILE A 93 -11.94 14.16 1.20
C ILE A 93 -12.35 15.60 1.44
N GLU A 94 -12.97 16.25 0.46
CA GLU A 94 -13.29 17.68 0.54
C GLU A 94 -14.55 17.97 1.35
N TYR A 95 -15.54 17.07 1.33
CA TYR A 95 -16.83 17.23 2.01
C TYR A 95 -17.11 16.04 2.95
N SER A 96 -16.17 15.75 3.84
CA SER A 96 -16.19 14.60 4.76
C SER A 96 -17.45 14.53 5.63
N SER A 97 -17.98 15.67 6.10
CA SER A 97 -19.19 15.74 6.93
C SER A 97 -20.47 15.40 6.13
N LEU A 98 -20.55 15.82 4.87
CA LEU A 98 -21.65 15.48 3.96
C LEU A 98 -21.66 13.98 3.70
N ILE A 99 -20.52 13.42 3.31
CA ILE A 99 -20.38 11.98 3.05
C ILE A 99 -20.60 11.13 4.30
N SER A 100 -20.17 11.59 5.47
CA SER A 100 -20.44 10.90 6.73
C SER A 100 -21.96 10.77 6.99
N ASN A 101 -22.73 11.84 6.77
CA ASN A 101 -24.19 11.80 6.91
C ASN A 101 -24.83 10.85 5.90
N VAL A 102 -24.44 10.92 4.62
CA VAL A 102 -24.92 10.00 3.57
C VAL A 102 -24.66 8.53 3.94
N ARG A 103 -23.45 8.23 4.44
CA ARG A 103 -23.06 6.88 4.89
C ARG A 103 -23.87 6.41 6.09
N SER A 104 -24.00 7.25 7.12
CA SER A 104 -24.70 6.91 8.36
C SER A 104 -26.17 6.56 8.15
N ARG A 105 -26.78 7.07 7.07
CA ARG A 105 -28.18 6.84 6.71
C ARG A 105 -28.38 5.76 5.63
N GLY A 106 -27.32 5.08 5.22
CA GLY A 106 -27.40 4.02 4.20
C GLY A 106 -27.77 4.53 2.80
N LEU A 107 -27.49 5.79 2.48
CA LEU A 107 -27.89 6.42 1.21
C LEU A 107 -26.83 6.32 0.10
N VAL A 108 -25.72 5.62 0.37
CA VAL A 108 -24.55 5.55 -0.52
C VAL A 108 -24.92 4.98 -1.88
N ASP A 109 -25.68 3.88 -1.92
CA ASP A 109 -26.07 3.24 -3.19
C ASP A 109 -26.93 4.14 -4.06
N ARG A 110 -27.90 4.82 -3.46
CA ARG A 110 -28.76 5.78 -4.16
C ARG A 110 -27.94 6.92 -4.75
N LEU A 111 -26.89 7.35 -4.05
CA LEU A 111 -25.98 8.37 -4.53
C LEU A 111 -25.12 7.88 -5.71
N TYR A 112 -24.57 6.67 -5.63
CA TYR A 112 -23.84 6.04 -6.74
C TYR A 112 -24.72 5.91 -7.99
N ASP A 113 -25.94 5.40 -7.83
CA ASP A 113 -26.92 5.26 -8.92
C ASP A 113 -27.24 6.62 -9.57
N ALA A 114 -27.49 7.65 -8.76
CA ALA A 114 -27.82 8.98 -9.25
C ALA A 114 -26.66 9.70 -9.96
N LEU A 115 -25.42 9.35 -9.60
CA LEU A 115 -24.21 9.87 -10.22
C LEU A 115 -23.73 9.03 -11.42
N GLY A 116 -24.33 7.86 -11.66
CA GLY A 116 -23.90 6.94 -12.71
C GLY A 116 -22.50 6.37 -12.46
N LEU A 117 -22.10 6.27 -11.20
CA LEU A 117 -20.80 5.73 -10.81
C LEU A 117 -20.90 4.22 -10.59
N GLU A 118 -19.82 3.50 -10.92
CA GLU A 118 -19.71 2.09 -10.58
C GLU A 118 -19.65 1.92 -9.05
N LYS A 119 -20.56 1.12 -8.51
CA LYS A 119 -20.62 0.86 -7.07
C LYS A 119 -19.36 0.09 -6.63
N PRO A 120 -18.75 0.46 -5.50
CA PRO A 120 -17.66 -0.32 -4.94
C PRO A 120 -18.19 -1.71 -4.61
N PHE A 121 -17.39 -2.72 -4.94
CA PHE A 121 -17.74 -4.11 -4.71
C PHE A 121 -17.98 -4.38 -3.21
N GLU A 122 -19.17 -4.86 -2.86
CA GLU A 122 -19.52 -5.20 -1.48
C GLU A 122 -18.89 -6.54 -1.09
N TRP A 123 -18.02 -6.52 -0.08
CA TRP A 123 -17.36 -7.73 0.43
C TRP A 123 -18.20 -8.48 1.47
N GLN A 124 -19.23 -7.82 2.02
CA GLN A 124 -20.04 -8.36 3.11
C GLN A 124 -20.85 -9.59 2.66
N GLY A 125 -20.75 -10.68 3.43
CA GLY A 125 -21.46 -11.93 3.12
C GLY A 125 -20.69 -12.87 2.18
N MET A 126 -19.55 -12.44 1.64
CA MET A 126 -18.68 -13.29 0.83
C MET A 126 -18.04 -14.41 1.68
N SER A 127 -18.01 -15.63 1.14
CA SER A 127 -17.30 -16.77 1.75
C SER A 127 -15.79 -16.68 1.54
N LEU A 128 -15.01 -17.48 2.28
CA LEU A 128 -13.57 -17.57 2.08
C LEU A 128 -13.22 -18.03 0.66
N ASP A 129 -13.93 -19.03 0.12
CA ASP A 129 -13.67 -19.56 -1.22
C ASP A 129 -13.99 -18.55 -2.32
N ASP A 130 -15.08 -17.80 -2.18
CA ASP A 130 -15.44 -16.72 -3.10
C ASP A 130 -14.38 -15.62 -3.08
N LEU A 131 -13.89 -15.26 -1.88
CA LEU A 131 -12.83 -14.28 -1.73
C LEU A 131 -11.53 -14.76 -2.38
N ILE A 132 -11.12 -16.00 -2.15
CA ILE A 132 -9.96 -16.62 -2.81
C ILE A 132 -10.14 -16.58 -4.34
N ALA A 133 -11.32 -16.92 -4.84
CA ALA A 133 -11.61 -16.89 -6.27
C ALA A 133 -11.54 -15.48 -6.85
N VAL A 134 -12.02 -14.46 -6.14
CA VAL A 134 -11.89 -13.05 -6.54
C VAL A 134 -10.43 -12.61 -6.53
N VAL A 135 -9.70 -12.90 -5.45
CA VAL A 135 -8.29 -12.55 -5.29
C VAL A 135 -7.44 -13.23 -6.38
N ARG A 136 -7.73 -14.49 -6.70
CA ARG A 136 -7.09 -15.25 -7.80
C ARG A 136 -7.45 -14.68 -9.17
N ARG A 137 -8.71 -14.32 -9.41
CA ARG A 137 -9.19 -13.72 -10.67
C ARG A 137 -8.54 -12.38 -10.95
N ASN A 138 -8.32 -11.59 -9.90
CA ASN A 138 -7.60 -10.32 -9.97
C ASN A 138 -6.08 -10.49 -10.07
N ALA A 139 -5.59 -11.74 -10.12
CA ALA A 139 -4.20 -12.10 -10.32
C ALA A 139 -3.23 -11.43 -9.33
N HIS A 140 -3.66 -11.20 -8.09
CA HIS A 140 -2.75 -10.70 -7.07
C HIS A 140 -1.59 -11.69 -6.85
N THR A 141 -0.41 -11.17 -6.49
CA THR A 141 0.83 -11.99 -6.43
C THR A 141 1.46 -12.06 -5.05
N SER A 142 1.00 -11.22 -4.11
CA SER A 142 1.48 -11.18 -2.73
C SER A 142 0.48 -10.44 -1.84
N PHE A 143 0.66 -10.55 -0.51
CA PHE A 143 -0.13 -9.77 0.45
C PHE A 143 -0.03 -8.26 0.21
N SER A 144 1.16 -7.74 -0.09
CA SER A 144 1.38 -6.32 -0.32
C SER A 144 0.69 -5.83 -1.59
N ASN A 145 0.78 -6.61 -2.68
CA ASN A 145 0.08 -6.30 -3.93
C ASN A 145 -1.44 -6.33 -3.73
N TRP A 146 -1.96 -7.37 -3.06
CA TRP A 146 -3.37 -7.48 -2.71
C TRP A 146 -3.87 -6.29 -1.86
N HIS A 147 -3.11 -5.91 -0.82
CA HIS A 147 -3.46 -4.77 0.04
C HIS A 147 -3.48 -3.44 -0.73
N ASN A 148 -2.51 -3.22 -1.63
CA ASN A 148 -2.41 -1.96 -2.36
C ASN A 148 -3.49 -1.80 -3.42
N GLU A 149 -3.79 -2.87 -4.17
CA GLU A 149 -4.70 -2.82 -5.32
C GLU A 149 -6.16 -3.13 -4.95
N SER A 150 -6.38 -3.87 -3.86
CA SER A 150 -7.71 -4.24 -3.40
C SER A 150 -7.83 -4.14 -1.87
N SER A 151 -7.47 -2.97 -1.33
CA SER A 151 -7.46 -2.72 0.12
C SER A 151 -8.79 -3.07 0.81
N GLY A 152 -9.92 -2.93 0.11
CA GLY A 152 -11.24 -3.31 0.63
C GLY A 152 -11.39 -4.80 0.89
N SER A 153 -10.99 -5.65 -0.07
CA SER A 153 -11.04 -7.11 0.09
C SER A 153 -10.01 -7.62 1.09
N TYR A 154 -8.82 -7.01 1.12
CA TYR A 154 -7.80 -7.29 2.11
C TYR A 154 -8.30 -6.99 3.52
N LYS A 155 -8.87 -5.79 3.76
CA LYS A 155 -9.41 -5.39 5.06
C LYS A 155 -10.59 -6.27 5.47
N TYR A 156 -11.44 -6.67 4.53
CA TYR A 156 -12.49 -7.64 4.79
C TYR A 156 -11.93 -8.99 5.24
N ALA A 157 -10.94 -9.54 4.53
CA ALA A 157 -10.25 -10.76 4.93
C ALA A 157 -9.62 -10.64 6.33
N ALA A 158 -8.96 -9.50 6.60
CA ALA A 158 -8.33 -9.24 7.88
C ALA A 158 -9.37 -9.20 9.03
N SER A 159 -10.53 -8.59 8.80
CA SER A 159 -11.62 -8.57 9.80
C SER A 159 -12.24 -9.94 10.10
N ARG A 160 -11.93 -10.95 9.28
CA ARG A 160 -12.41 -12.34 9.42
C ARG A 160 -11.28 -13.31 9.78
N ASP A 161 -10.07 -12.81 10.04
CA ASP A 161 -8.86 -13.61 10.24
C ASP A 161 -8.57 -14.58 9.08
N TRP A 162 -8.83 -14.17 7.83
CA TRP A 162 -8.71 -15.01 6.62
C TRP A 162 -7.49 -14.70 5.75
N VAL A 163 -6.71 -13.67 6.09
CA VAL A 163 -5.57 -13.24 5.25
C VAL A 163 -4.59 -14.39 5.04
N ARG A 164 -4.31 -15.18 6.09
CA ARG A 164 -3.36 -16.29 6.02
C ARG A 164 -3.88 -17.45 5.17
N GLU A 165 -5.17 -17.74 5.26
CA GLU A 165 -5.88 -18.80 4.56
C GLU A 165 -5.91 -18.49 3.06
N VAL A 166 -6.18 -17.24 2.70
CA VAL A 166 -6.07 -16.73 1.33
C VAL A 166 -4.63 -16.87 0.85
N GLY A 167 -3.65 -16.45 1.64
CA GLY A 167 -2.24 -16.57 1.31
C GLY A 167 -1.83 -18.02 1.02
N LYS A 168 -2.18 -18.95 1.92
CA LYS A 168 -1.90 -20.39 1.76
C LYS A 168 -2.57 -20.98 0.51
N ALA A 169 -3.84 -20.64 0.27
CA ALA A 169 -4.58 -21.10 -0.91
C ALA A 169 -4.02 -20.57 -2.24
N LEU A 170 -3.21 -19.49 -2.18
CA LEU A 170 -2.58 -18.84 -3.32
C LEU A 170 -1.05 -19.03 -3.34
N GLY A 171 -0.49 -19.75 -2.38
CA GLY A 171 0.96 -19.99 -2.26
C GLY A 171 1.77 -18.73 -1.97
N TRP A 172 1.19 -17.74 -1.27
CA TRP A 172 1.85 -16.51 -0.87
C TRP A 172 2.48 -16.63 0.51
N GLY A 173 3.75 -16.23 0.65
CA GLY A 173 4.44 -16.12 1.94
C GLY A 173 4.87 -17.44 2.57
N ASP A 174 4.76 -18.57 1.87
CA ASP A 174 5.14 -19.89 2.38
C ASP A 174 6.63 -20.24 2.16
N TYR A 175 7.39 -19.35 1.53
CA TYR A 175 8.81 -19.62 1.29
C TYR A 175 9.67 -19.18 2.49
N LYS A 176 10.04 -20.15 3.32
CA LYS A 176 10.88 -19.94 4.49
C LYS A 176 12.34 -20.23 4.14
N GLY A 177 13.18 -19.22 4.27
CA GLY A 177 14.62 -19.39 4.14
C GLY A 177 15.23 -20.15 5.32
N LEU A 178 16.42 -20.71 5.12
CA LEU A 178 17.20 -21.37 6.16
C LEU A 178 17.59 -20.42 7.30
N ASN A 179 17.64 -19.12 7.02
CA ASN A 179 17.85 -18.08 8.02
C ASN A 179 16.60 -17.78 8.88
N GLY A 180 15.48 -18.47 8.66
CA GLY A 180 14.26 -18.35 9.44
C GLY A 180 13.27 -17.28 8.99
N TYR A 181 13.62 -16.45 7.99
CA TYR A 181 12.74 -15.42 7.44
C TYR A 181 11.83 -15.96 6.33
N SER A 182 10.75 -15.24 6.05
CA SER A 182 9.82 -15.53 4.95
C SER A 182 10.06 -14.56 3.79
N TYR A 183 9.92 -15.06 2.56
CA TYR A 183 10.16 -14.29 1.34
C TYR A 183 8.94 -14.24 0.43
N ALA A 184 8.90 -13.21 -0.43
CA ALA A 184 7.77 -12.97 -1.32
C ALA A 184 7.77 -13.93 -2.53
N SER A 185 8.91 -14.53 -2.86
CA SER A 185 9.04 -15.44 -3.99
C SER A 185 10.01 -16.60 -3.76
N LEU A 186 9.81 -17.69 -4.50
CA LEU A 186 10.71 -18.84 -4.47
C LEU A 186 12.13 -18.50 -4.96
N PRO A 187 12.34 -17.75 -6.05
CA PRO A 187 13.68 -17.31 -6.46
C PRO A 187 14.42 -16.51 -5.39
N GLU A 188 13.71 -15.62 -4.70
CA GLU A 188 14.28 -14.84 -3.60
C GLU A 188 14.68 -15.72 -2.41
N THR A 189 13.86 -16.71 -2.08
CA THR A 189 14.16 -17.71 -1.03
C THR A 189 15.39 -18.54 -1.38
N ILE A 190 15.52 -18.93 -2.65
CA ILE A 190 16.69 -19.64 -3.14
C ILE A 190 17.95 -18.78 -2.97
N VAL A 191 17.90 -17.48 -3.32
CA VAL A 191 19.03 -16.56 -3.11
C VAL A 191 19.36 -16.41 -1.63
N ALA A 192 18.36 -16.24 -0.77
CA ALA A 192 18.56 -16.19 0.68
C ALA A 192 19.23 -17.47 1.22
N ASN A 193 18.82 -18.64 0.73
CA ASN A 193 19.40 -19.92 1.12
C ASN A 193 20.84 -20.06 0.62
N LEU A 194 21.16 -19.58 -0.58
CA LEU A 194 22.54 -19.55 -1.09
C LEU A 194 23.44 -18.68 -0.19
N LEU A 195 23.00 -17.46 0.14
CA LEU A 195 23.73 -16.56 1.03
C LEU A 195 23.94 -17.17 2.42
N HIS A 196 22.89 -17.78 2.98
CA HIS A 196 22.95 -18.46 4.28
C HIS A 196 23.89 -19.67 4.27
N MET A 197 23.81 -20.54 3.26
CA MET A 197 24.69 -21.71 3.13
C MET A 197 26.16 -21.30 2.97
N ALA A 198 26.42 -20.21 2.25
CA ALA A 198 27.75 -19.62 2.09
C ALA A 198 28.23 -18.85 3.34
N LYS A 199 27.38 -18.71 4.37
CA LYS A 199 27.65 -17.99 5.63
C LYS A 199 27.99 -16.51 5.42
N TYR A 200 27.38 -15.87 4.44
CA TYR A 200 27.44 -14.42 4.32
C TYR A 200 26.44 -13.77 5.27
N ASP A 201 26.84 -12.68 5.91
CA ASP A 201 25.94 -11.84 6.68
C ASP A 201 25.17 -10.90 5.73
N PHE A 202 23.85 -10.84 5.89
CA PHE A 202 22.99 -9.99 5.08
C PHE A 202 21.74 -9.53 5.84
N ALA A 203 21.29 -8.32 5.52
CA ALA A 203 19.99 -7.81 5.94
C ALA A 203 18.90 -8.23 4.93
N ASN A 204 17.77 -8.72 5.43
CA ASN A 204 16.58 -9.04 4.65
C ASN A 204 15.67 -7.82 4.53
N HIS A 205 15.17 -7.54 3.32
CA HIS A 205 14.29 -6.40 3.06
C HIS A 205 14.72 -5.07 3.69
N PRO A 206 16.00 -4.65 3.54
CA PRO A 206 16.45 -3.38 4.11
C PRO A 206 15.75 -2.20 3.44
N ARG A 207 15.39 -1.20 4.24
CA ARG A 207 14.86 0.08 3.76
C ARG A 207 15.94 0.82 2.97
N ILE A 208 15.59 1.35 1.80
CA ILE A 208 16.49 2.17 0.99
C ILE A 208 16.23 3.65 1.26
N THR A 209 17.10 4.32 2.00
CA THR A 209 16.91 5.73 2.39
C THR A 209 17.44 6.75 1.37
N HIS A 210 18.12 6.30 0.31
CA HIS A 210 18.82 7.17 -0.63
C HIS A 210 17.93 7.70 -1.76
N PHE A 211 16.82 7.01 -2.07
CA PHE A 211 15.91 7.42 -3.14
C PHE A 211 14.48 6.95 -2.88
N SER A 212 13.52 7.58 -3.57
CA SER A 212 12.10 7.25 -3.50
C SER A 212 11.71 6.12 -4.45
N GLY A 213 10.69 5.36 -4.05
CA GLY A 213 10.08 4.32 -4.88
C GLY A 213 9.44 4.90 -6.15
N TYR A 214 9.21 4.02 -7.14
CA TYR A 214 8.52 4.38 -8.38
C TYR A 214 7.07 4.78 -8.07
N GLY A 215 6.68 6.00 -8.45
CA GLY A 215 5.38 6.59 -8.06
C GLY A 215 5.34 7.20 -6.65
N GLY A 216 6.49 7.26 -5.95
CA GLY A 216 6.62 7.75 -4.59
C GLY A 216 6.71 6.62 -3.54
N GLY A 217 6.91 7.00 -2.27
CA GLY A 217 7.00 6.07 -1.14
C GLY A 217 8.40 5.52 -0.87
N GLN A 218 8.49 4.69 0.17
CA GLN A 218 9.73 4.13 0.69
C GLN A 218 10.07 2.82 -0.03
N PRO A 219 11.17 2.74 -0.81
CA PRO A 219 11.58 1.49 -1.43
C PRO A 219 12.35 0.61 -0.44
N PHE A 220 12.37 -0.69 -0.75
CA PHE A 220 13.08 -1.74 -0.04
C PHE A 220 13.93 -2.51 -1.04
N GLY A 221 15.13 -2.92 -0.65
CA GLY A 221 15.93 -3.89 -1.42
C GLY A 221 15.58 -5.32 -1.01
N ASP A 222 15.96 -6.32 -1.79
CA ASP A 222 15.74 -7.71 -1.38
C ASP A 222 16.76 -8.11 -0.31
N PHE A 223 18.05 -7.84 -0.57
CA PHE A 223 19.13 -8.06 0.39
C PHE A 223 20.18 -6.94 0.37
N LEU A 224 20.84 -6.76 1.50
CA LEU A 224 22.06 -5.96 1.64
C LEU A 224 23.14 -6.80 2.34
N LEU A 225 24.23 -7.07 1.65
CA LEU A 225 25.35 -7.86 2.17
C LEU A 225 26.40 -6.95 2.83
N GLU A 226 27.20 -7.52 3.72
CA GLU A 226 28.40 -6.85 4.27
C GLU A 226 29.32 -6.38 3.14
N GLY A 227 29.68 -5.09 3.10
CA GLY A 227 30.43 -4.48 1.98
C GLY A 227 29.57 -3.63 1.02
N ASP A 228 28.36 -3.25 1.47
CA ASP A 228 27.42 -2.34 0.80
C ASP A 228 26.94 -2.82 -0.58
N LEU A 229 26.91 -4.15 -0.79
CA LEU A 229 26.32 -4.73 -2.00
C LEU A 229 24.82 -4.95 -1.80
N TRP A 230 24.03 -4.24 -2.61
CA TRP A 230 22.60 -4.48 -2.73
C TRP A 230 22.35 -5.63 -3.71
N VAL A 231 21.50 -6.58 -3.35
CA VAL A 231 21.09 -7.68 -4.22
C VAL A 231 19.60 -7.56 -4.49
N GLU A 232 19.22 -7.65 -5.75
CA GLU A 232 17.83 -7.61 -6.22
C GLU A 232 17.53 -8.83 -7.09
N VAL A 233 16.40 -9.48 -6.85
CA VAL A 233 15.93 -10.67 -7.57
C VAL A 233 14.77 -10.27 -8.47
N TRP A 234 15.07 -10.07 -9.75
CA TRP A 234 14.13 -9.50 -10.70
C TRP A 234 13.25 -10.56 -11.37
N ALA A 235 11.93 -10.36 -11.33
CA ALA A 235 10.97 -11.22 -12.01
C ALA A 235 11.06 -11.10 -13.54
N TYR A 236 11.40 -9.91 -14.08
CA TYR A 236 11.54 -9.61 -15.51
C TYR A 236 12.72 -8.71 -15.82
N ARG A 237 13.32 -8.92 -17.01
CA ARG A 237 14.33 -8.04 -17.61
C ARG A 237 13.73 -6.72 -18.07
N THR A 238 14.59 -5.70 -18.17
CA THR A 238 14.21 -4.36 -18.60
C THR A 238 13.80 -4.27 -20.07
N ASP A 239 14.16 -5.26 -20.89
CA ASP A 239 13.82 -5.39 -22.32
C ASP A 239 12.70 -6.41 -22.58
N GLU A 240 12.16 -7.05 -21.54
CA GLU A 240 10.99 -7.91 -21.68
C GLU A 240 9.70 -7.08 -21.76
N THR A 241 8.71 -7.58 -22.50
CA THR A 241 7.35 -7.02 -22.59
C THR A 241 6.36 -7.96 -21.90
N PRO A 242 6.32 -7.98 -20.56
CA PRO A 242 5.34 -8.77 -19.83
C PRO A 242 3.91 -8.28 -20.13
N ALA A 243 2.96 -9.21 -20.10
CA ALA A 243 1.54 -8.90 -20.24
C ALA A 243 0.85 -8.85 -18.86
N GLY A 244 -0.31 -8.18 -18.81
CA GLY A 244 -1.16 -8.12 -17.63
C GLY A 244 -0.54 -7.28 -16.50
N ILE A 245 -0.66 -7.74 -15.26
CA ILE A 245 -0.26 -6.99 -14.06
C ILE A 245 1.24 -6.64 -14.01
N PHE A 246 2.07 -7.30 -14.80
CA PHE A 246 3.51 -7.04 -14.88
C PHE A 246 3.89 -6.07 -16.00
N GLU A 247 2.94 -5.53 -16.79
CA GLU A 247 3.22 -4.65 -17.93
C GLU A 247 4.16 -3.49 -17.60
N ARG A 248 4.02 -2.91 -16.39
CA ARG A 248 4.88 -1.80 -15.92
C ARG A 248 6.14 -2.26 -15.20
N TYR A 249 6.34 -3.55 -14.98
CA TYR A 249 7.49 -4.09 -14.25
C TYR A 249 8.84 -3.64 -14.84
N PRO A 250 9.06 -3.66 -16.17
CA PRO A 250 10.32 -3.19 -16.75
C PRO A 250 10.59 -1.71 -16.46
N GLU A 251 9.55 -0.87 -16.40
CA GLU A 251 9.69 0.54 -16.03
C GLU A 251 10.07 0.72 -14.56
N VAL A 252 9.41 -0.02 -13.66
CA VAL A 252 9.70 -0.01 -12.22
C VAL A 252 11.14 -0.47 -11.97
N ARG A 253 11.58 -1.53 -12.65
CA ARG A 253 12.96 -2.03 -12.59
C ARG A 253 13.95 -0.99 -13.10
N ARG A 254 13.74 -0.41 -14.29
CA ARG A 254 14.61 0.64 -14.85
C ARG A 254 14.74 1.84 -13.91
N HIS A 255 13.65 2.27 -13.29
CA HIS A 255 13.67 3.34 -12.29
C HIS A 255 14.56 2.97 -11.10
N LYS A 256 14.37 1.77 -10.54
CA LYS A 256 15.12 1.32 -9.35
C LYS A 256 16.60 1.10 -9.64
N GLU A 257 16.95 0.44 -10.75
CA GLU A 257 18.33 0.27 -11.22
C GLU A 257 19.01 1.62 -11.50
N GLY A 258 18.30 2.54 -12.18
CA GLY A 258 18.79 3.89 -12.43
C GLY A 258 19.02 4.68 -11.15
N ALA A 259 18.17 4.51 -10.14
CA ALA A 259 18.31 5.16 -8.85
C ALA A 259 19.50 4.60 -8.05
N TYR A 260 19.73 3.28 -8.05
CA TYR A 260 20.94 2.69 -7.48
C TYR A 260 22.20 3.30 -8.11
N ALA A 261 22.27 3.31 -9.45
CA ALA A 261 23.41 3.87 -10.18
C ALA A 261 23.62 5.37 -9.91
N ALA A 262 22.56 6.17 -9.92
CA ALA A 262 22.61 7.61 -9.67
C ALA A 262 23.09 7.96 -8.25
N ASN A 263 22.88 7.06 -7.28
CA ASN A 263 23.31 7.23 -5.90
C ASN A 263 24.64 6.52 -5.57
N GLY A 264 25.33 5.97 -6.58
CA GLY A 264 26.61 5.27 -6.37
C GLY A 264 26.49 4.00 -5.53
N MET A 265 25.30 3.41 -5.46
CA MET A 265 25.02 2.22 -4.67
C MET A 265 25.31 0.97 -5.53
N ARG A 266 26.18 0.08 -5.03
CA ARG A 266 26.55 -1.16 -5.73
C ARG A 266 25.36 -2.11 -5.79
N LEU A 267 25.04 -2.60 -6.98
CA LEU A 267 23.88 -3.45 -7.23
C LEU A 267 24.27 -4.74 -7.96
N CYS A 268 23.96 -5.88 -7.34
CA CYS A 268 23.96 -7.21 -7.96
C CYS A 268 22.53 -7.58 -8.37
N GLY A 269 22.21 -7.44 -9.66
CA GLY A 269 20.95 -7.92 -10.23
C GLY A 269 21.00 -9.43 -10.52
N ILE A 270 20.05 -10.18 -9.98
CA ILE A 270 19.80 -11.60 -10.23
C ILE A 270 18.48 -11.74 -11.00
N GLU A 271 18.45 -12.55 -12.05
CA GLU A 271 17.27 -12.71 -12.91
C GLU A 271 16.38 -13.84 -12.35
N GLY A 272 15.55 -13.51 -11.36
CA GLY A 272 14.56 -14.42 -10.77
C GLY A 272 13.60 -15.05 -11.78
N GLY A 273 13.29 -14.33 -12.87
CA GLY A 273 12.49 -14.83 -13.97
C GLY A 273 13.02 -16.12 -14.60
N LEU A 274 14.34 -16.33 -14.58
CA LEU A 274 14.99 -17.51 -15.14
C LEU A 274 14.49 -18.83 -14.51
N PHE A 275 14.05 -18.81 -13.26
CA PHE A 275 13.48 -19.99 -12.62
C PHE A 275 12.24 -20.51 -13.37
N TYR A 276 11.44 -19.61 -13.96
CA TYR A 276 10.16 -19.94 -14.58
C TYR A 276 10.21 -20.02 -16.11
N ARG A 277 11.18 -19.36 -16.75
CA ARG A 277 11.25 -19.27 -18.20
C ARG A 277 12.68 -19.27 -18.71
N LYS A 278 12.86 -19.80 -19.92
CA LYS A 278 14.13 -19.76 -20.64
C LYS A 278 14.52 -18.31 -20.89
N GLN A 279 15.78 -17.97 -20.63
CA GLN A 279 16.30 -16.63 -20.88
C GLN A 279 17.69 -16.70 -21.47
N THR A 280 18.05 -15.68 -22.26
CA THR A 280 19.44 -15.42 -22.64
C THR A 280 19.92 -14.25 -21.82
N ILE A 281 21.00 -14.41 -21.07
CA ILE A 281 21.57 -13.39 -20.18
C ILE A 281 23.05 -13.29 -20.52
N ASP A 282 23.54 -12.09 -20.83
CA ASP A 282 24.94 -11.83 -21.21
C ASP A 282 25.48 -12.79 -22.28
N GLY A 283 24.65 -13.06 -23.30
CA GLY A 283 24.98 -13.96 -24.41
C GLY A 283 24.87 -15.46 -24.09
N THR A 284 24.62 -15.83 -22.83
CA THR A 284 24.46 -17.23 -22.40
C THR A 284 22.98 -17.60 -22.36
N SER A 285 22.62 -18.71 -23.04
CA SER A 285 21.24 -19.22 -23.00
C SER A 285 21.06 -20.20 -21.86
N TYR A 286 20.15 -19.89 -20.95
CA TYR A 286 19.80 -20.71 -19.80
C TYR A 286 18.43 -21.35 -20.00
N ALA A 287 18.30 -22.64 -19.66
CA ALA A 287 17.00 -23.31 -19.56
C ALA A 287 16.20 -22.79 -18.35
N ALA A 288 14.87 -22.91 -18.36
CA ALA A 288 14.08 -22.66 -17.16
C ALA A 288 14.34 -23.76 -16.11
N GLY A 289 14.36 -23.40 -14.83
CA GLY A 289 14.48 -24.37 -13.74
C GLY A 289 15.42 -23.95 -12.62
N LEU A 290 15.43 -24.75 -11.55
CA LEU A 290 16.27 -24.54 -10.37
C LEU A 290 17.76 -24.57 -10.73
N SER A 291 18.18 -25.55 -11.52
CA SER A 291 19.60 -25.74 -11.88
C SER A 291 20.20 -24.51 -12.56
N SER A 292 19.52 -24.00 -13.59
CA SER A 292 19.92 -22.79 -14.31
C SER A 292 19.87 -21.55 -13.42
N PHE A 293 18.83 -21.41 -12.60
CA PHE A 293 18.69 -20.26 -11.73
C PHE A 293 19.78 -20.20 -10.66
N VAL A 294 20.08 -21.33 -10.00
CA VAL A 294 21.16 -21.41 -9.00
C VAL A 294 22.51 -21.11 -9.64
N ARG A 295 22.77 -21.63 -10.85
CA ARG A 295 23.99 -21.31 -11.60
C ARG A 295 24.11 -19.82 -11.89
N HIS A 296 23.04 -19.18 -12.35
CA HIS A 296 22.99 -17.74 -12.61
C HIS A 296 23.27 -16.93 -11.33
N ALA A 297 22.58 -17.24 -10.23
CA ALA A 297 22.77 -16.55 -8.96
C ALA A 297 24.22 -16.68 -8.43
N CYS A 298 24.79 -17.90 -8.49
CA CYS A 298 26.18 -18.15 -8.11
C CYS A 298 27.17 -17.33 -8.94
N GLN A 299 26.96 -17.25 -10.26
CA GLN A 299 27.80 -16.45 -11.15
C GLN A 299 27.72 -14.96 -10.79
N ARG A 300 26.51 -14.40 -10.68
CA ARG A 300 26.32 -12.96 -10.41
C ARG A 300 26.88 -12.52 -9.06
N LEU A 301 26.77 -13.37 -8.04
CA LEU A 301 27.37 -13.11 -6.72
C LEU A 301 28.89 -13.21 -6.78
N SER A 302 29.43 -14.21 -7.51
CA SER A 302 30.87 -14.37 -7.68
C SER A 302 31.52 -13.22 -8.44
N ASP A 303 30.85 -12.67 -9.45
CA ASP A 303 31.29 -11.47 -10.20
C ASP A 303 31.44 -10.24 -9.28
N GLU A 304 30.70 -10.20 -8.17
CA GLU A 304 30.75 -9.14 -7.16
C GLU A 304 31.67 -9.45 -5.97
N ASN A 305 32.50 -10.50 -6.08
CA ASN A 305 33.41 -11.03 -5.05
C ASN A 305 32.73 -11.75 -3.87
N TYR A 306 31.48 -12.19 -4.03
CA TYR A 306 30.80 -13.11 -3.11
C TYR A 306 30.83 -14.50 -3.73
N ALA A 307 31.99 -15.13 -3.70
CA ALA A 307 32.22 -16.41 -4.34
C ALA A 307 31.28 -17.49 -3.75
N ILE A 308 30.41 -18.02 -4.60
CA ILE A 308 29.59 -19.20 -4.32
C ILE A 308 29.77 -20.12 -5.51
N GLU A 309 30.46 -21.24 -5.31
CA GLU A 309 30.72 -22.19 -6.39
C GLU A 309 29.48 -23.02 -6.68
N TYR A 310 29.03 -23.01 -7.94
CA TYR A 310 27.98 -23.90 -8.39
C TYR A 310 28.49 -25.35 -8.41
N THR A 311 27.95 -26.20 -7.55
CA THR A 311 28.24 -27.65 -7.49
C THR A 311 26.96 -28.49 -7.46
N ALA A 312 27.07 -29.78 -7.78
CA ALA A 312 25.95 -30.71 -7.67
C ALA A 312 25.44 -30.83 -6.22
N ASP A 313 26.34 -30.79 -5.25
CA ASP A 313 26.01 -30.85 -3.82
C ASP A 313 25.27 -29.58 -3.37
N LEU A 314 25.72 -28.40 -3.82
CA LEU A 314 25.01 -27.15 -3.55
C LEU A 314 23.59 -27.17 -4.14
N LEU A 315 23.45 -27.59 -5.41
CA LEU A 315 22.14 -27.70 -6.03
C LEU A 315 21.21 -28.66 -5.26
N SER A 316 21.75 -29.80 -4.83
CA SER A 316 21.00 -30.77 -4.01
C SER A 316 20.58 -30.18 -2.66
N ALA A 317 21.49 -29.48 -1.97
CA ALA A 317 21.19 -28.80 -0.71
C ALA A 317 20.11 -27.73 -0.88
N VAL A 318 20.20 -26.90 -1.93
CA VAL A 318 19.19 -25.88 -2.25
C VAL A 318 17.85 -26.53 -2.56
N ARG A 319 17.82 -27.59 -3.38
CA ARG A 319 16.58 -28.32 -3.69
C ARG A 319 15.91 -28.83 -2.42
N ASN A 320 16.67 -29.51 -1.56
CA ASN A 320 16.15 -30.04 -0.29
C ASN A 320 15.65 -28.94 0.64
N SER A 321 16.23 -27.73 0.58
CA SER A 321 15.78 -26.61 1.40
C SER A 321 14.40 -26.07 1.00
N ILE A 322 13.93 -26.32 -0.23
CA ILE A 322 12.68 -25.74 -0.78
C ILE A 322 11.64 -26.78 -1.21
N VAL A 323 11.96 -28.09 -1.17
CA VAL A 323 11.13 -29.16 -1.76
C VAL A 323 9.72 -29.23 -1.18
N ASP A 324 9.56 -28.93 0.12
CA ASP A 324 8.25 -28.94 0.79
C ASP A 324 7.54 -27.56 0.75
N GLN A 325 8.12 -26.59 0.04
CA GLN A 325 7.62 -25.21 -0.01
C GLN A 325 6.91 -24.86 -1.33
N SER A 326 7.04 -25.71 -2.36
CA SER A 326 6.38 -25.49 -3.66
C SER A 326 6.20 -26.80 -4.43
N GLU A 327 5.05 -26.96 -5.07
CA GLU A 327 4.81 -28.06 -6.03
C GLU A 327 5.33 -27.75 -7.44
N SER A 328 6.13 -26.68 -7.62
CA SER A 328 6.63 -26.29 -8.93
C SER A 328 7.51 -27.37 -9.55
N ALA A 329 7.10 -27.87 -10.72
CA ALA A 329 7.89 -28.81 -11.51
C ALA A 329 9.26 -28.27 -11.94
N MET A 330 9.51 -26.96 -11.76
CA MET A 330 10.81 -26.33 -12.01
C MET A 330 11.86 -26.65 -10.93
N ILE A 331 11.47 -27.15 -9.77
CA ILE A 331 12.40 -27.59 -8.70
C ILE A 331 13.20 -28.83 -9.14
N GLU A 332 12.57 -29.72 -9.90
CA GLU A 332 13.17 -30.95 -10.41
C GLU A 332 14.01 -30.73 -11.69
N ARG A 333 13.91 -29.55 -12.31
CA ARG A 333 14.62 -29.17 -13.56
C ARG A 333 15.90 -28.39 -13.28
#